data_AF-A0A954SH50-F1
#
_entry.id   AF-A0A954SH50-F1
#
_cell.length_a   1.000
_cell.length_b   1.000
_cell.length_c   1.000
_cell.angle_alpha   90.00
_cell.angle_beta   90.00
_cell.angle_gamma   90.00
#
_symmetry.space_group_name_H-M   'P 1'
#
loop_
_entity.id
_entity.type
_entity.pdbx_description
1 polymer ?
#
loop_
_entity_poly.entity_id
_entity_poly.type
_entity_poly.pdbx_seq_one_letter_code
_entity_poly.pdbx_strand_id
1 'polypeptide(L)' 'MNNPIESQKPLGSVQAFVQAAECLKTLAHPVRLRIVQLLLNGRFTVGEIAADCEIPDNVSSEHLRLLQRCGFLTSEREGR' A
#
# COMPACT_ATOMS: atom_id res chain seq x y z
N MET A 1 -11.83 -18.00 43.71
CA MET A 1 -12.00 -17.68 42.28
C MET A 1 -12.00 -16.18 42.15
N ASN A 2 -10.97 -15.58 41.56
CA ASN A 2 -10.97 -14.26 40.91
C ASN A 2 -9.52 -13.93 40.57
N ASN A 3 -9.17 -14.02 39.29
CA ASN A 3 -8.02 -13.29 38.76
C ASN A 3 -8.60 -12.27 37.78
N PRO A 4 -8.55 -10.97 38.08
CA PRO A 4 -8.98 -9.97 37.13
C PRO A 4 -8.02 -10.02 35.95
N ILE A 5 -8.56 -10.11 34.74
CA ILE A 5 -7.81 -9.90 33.52
C ILE A 5 -7.31 -8.46 33.59
N GLU A 6 -6.10 -8.25 34.11
CA GLU A 6 -5.39 -6.98 33.94
C GLU A 6 -5.15 -6.85 32.44
N SER A 7 -5.95 -6.00 31.81
CA SER A 7 -5.81 -5.63 30.41
C SER A 7 -4.49 -4.89 30.23
N GLN A 8 -3.38 -5.63 30.17
CA GLN A 8 -2.08 -5.11 29.80
C GLN A 8 -2.21 -4.44 28.43
N LYS A 9 -1.82 -3.17 28.36
CA LYS A 9 -1.76 -2.43 27.10
C LYS A 9 -0.93 -3.22 26.09
N PRO A 10 -1.33 -3.26 24.81
CA PRO A 10 -0.59 -3.97 23.78
C PRO A 10 0.85 -3.45 23.67
N LEU A 11 1.78 -4.35 23.37
CA LEU A 11 3.19 -4.03 23.20
C LEU A 11 3.38 -3.09 21.99
N GLY A 12 4.24 -2.09 22.15
CA GLY A 12 4.60 -1.14 21.08
C GLY A 12 5.07 0.20 21.64
N SER A 13 6.00 0.84 20.94
CA SER A 13 6.42 2.22 21.22
C SER A 13 6.23 3.07 19.97
N VAL A 14 6.13 4.40 20.13
CA VAL A 14 6.04 5.31 18.99
C VAL A 14 7.20 5.08 18.01
N GLN A 15 8.41 4.81 18.53
CA GLN A 15 9.59 4.54 17.71
C GLN A 15 9.45 3.26 16.87
N ALA A 16 8.78 2.22 17.39
CA ALA A 16 8.54 0.98 16.66
C ALA A 16 7.64 1.18 15.43
N PHE A 17 6.85 2.26 15.39
CA PHE A 17 5.91 2.54 14.30
C PHE A 17 6.42 3.56 13.27
N VAL A 18 7.64 4.08 13.40
CA VAL A 18 8.18 5.10 12.48
C VAL A 18 8.17 4.59 11.03
N GLN A 19 8.66 3.37 10.79
CA GLN A 19 8.67 2.79 9.44
C GLN A 19 7.25 2.57 8.90
N ALA A 20 6.34 2.05 9.73
CA ALA A 20 4.95 1.86 9.35
C ALA A 20 4.28 3.20 8.99
N ALA A 21 4.54 4.26 9.77
CA ALA A 21 4.02 5.59 9.51
C ALA A 21 4.51 6.16 8.16
N GLU A 22 5.79 5.95 7.81
CA GLU A 22 6.30 6.34 6.49
C GLU A 22 5.65 5.56 5.35
N CYS A 23 5.45 4.25 5.51
CA CYS A 23 4.70 3.47 4.52
C CYS A 23 3.25 3.96 4.38
N LEU A 24 2.59 4.26 5.50
CA LEU A 24 1.22 4.77 5.51
C LEU A 24 1.11 6.17 4.88
N LYS A 25 2.08 7.07 5.11
CA LYS A 25 2.17 8.36 4.42
C LYS A 25 2.30 8.18 2.92
N THR A 26 3.14 7.23 2.49
CA THR A 26 3.21 6.85 1.08
C THR A 26 1.85 6.38 0.60
N LEU A 27 1.16 5.49 1.30
CA LEU A 27 -0.14 4.96 0.88
C LEU A 27 -1.26 6.03 0.81
N ALA A 28 -1.21 7.06 1.66
CA ALA A 28 -2.25 8.07 1.87
C ALA A 28 -2.43 9.06 0.70
N HIS A 29 -2.79 8.57 -0.48
CA HIS A 29 -3.14 9.37 -1.65
C HIS A 29 -4.25 8.66 -2.44
N PRO A 30 -5.27 9.38 -2.94
CA PRO A 30 -6.48 8.78 -3.52
C PRO A 30 -6.16 7.79 -4.65
N VAL A 31 -5.29 8.19 -5.59
CA VAL A 31 -4.86 7.30 -6.68
C VAL A 31 -4.18 6.04 -6.15
N ARG A 32 -3.33 6.14 -5.13
CA ARG A 32 -2.60 4.97 -4.61
C ARG A 32 -3.50 4.02 -3.84
N LEU A 33 -4.50 4.56 -3.12
CA LEU A 33 -5.55 3.77 -2.53
C LEU A 33 -6.38 3.04 -3.60
N ARG A 34 -6.68 3.69 -4.72
CA ARG A 34 -7.37 3.06 -5.85
C ARG A 34 -6.52 1.95 -6.50
N ILE A 35 -5.23 2.19 -6.72
CA ILE A 35 -4.29 1.18 -7.21
C ILE A 35 -4.28 -0.04 -6.28
N VAL A 36 -4.12 0.15 -4.97
CA VAL A 36 -4.13 -0.96 -4.01
C VAL A 36 -5.48 -1.69 -4.03
N GLN A 37 -6.59 -0.96 -4.11
CA GLN A 37 -7.91 -1.57 -4.25
C GLN A 37 -8.00 -2.45 -5.51
N LEU A 38 -7.53 -1.98 -6.67
CA LEU A 38 -7.47 -2.78 -7.89
C LEU A 38 -6.64 -4.04 -7.67
N LEU A 39 -5.40 -3.90 -7.17
CA LEU A 39 -4.46 -5.00 -7.01
C LEU A 39 -4.90 -6.04 -5.96
N LEU A 40 -5.74 -5.66 -4.99
CA LEU A 40 -6.40 -6.61 -4.08
C LEU A 40 -7.46 -7.48 -4.79
N ASN A 41 -8.00 -7.02 -5.92
CA ASN A 41 -9.01 -7.72 -6.71
C ASN A 41 -8.43 -8.50 -7.90
N GLY A 42 -7.14 -8.35 -8.21
CA GLY A 42 -6.51 -9.09 -9.30
C GLY A 42 -5.20 -8.50 -9.80
N ARG A 43 -4.69 -9.07 -10.90
CA ARG A 43 -3.53 -8.53 -11.62
C ARG A 43 -4.01 -7.57 -12.69
N PHE A 44 -3.32 -6.44 -12.82
CA PHE A 44 -3.62 -5.40 -13.79
C PHE A 44 -2.31 -4.91 -14.42
N THR A 45 -2.38 -4.58 -15.69
CA THR A 45 -1.31 -3.90 -16.42
C THR A 45 -1.23 -2.43 -16.00
N VAL A 46 -0.09 -1.78 -16.26
CA VAL A 46 0.09 -0.35 -15.98
C VAL A 46 -0.95 0.51 -16.69
N GLY A 47 -1.30 0.14 -17.93
CA GLY A 47 -2.29 0.86 -18.74
C GLY A 47 -3.72 0.72 -18.20
N GLU A 48 -4.12 -0.48 -17.76
CA GLU A 48 -5.43 -0.67 -17.11
C GLU A 48 -5.55 0.14 -15.82
N ILE A 49 -4.48 0.17 -15.02
CA ILE A 49 -4.42 0.97 -13.80
C ILE A 49 -4.50 2.47 -14.13
N ALA A 50 -3.76 2.93 -15.14
CA ALA A 50 -3.77 4.33 -15.57
C ALA A 50 -5.16 4.76 -16.04
N ALA A 51 -5.81 3.92 -16.85
CA ALA A 51 -7.16 4.15 -17.35
C ALA A 51 -8.20 4.21 -16.22
N ASP A 52 -8.19 3.24 -15.29
CA ASP A 52 -9.16 3.20 -14.18
C ASP A 52 -8.94 4.34 -13.17
N CYS A 53 -7.69 4.77 -12.98
CA CYS A 53 -7.36 5.90 -12.12
C CYS A 53 -7.52 7.27 -12.82
N GLU A 54 -7.87 7.30 -14.11
CA GLU A 54 -8.01 8.51 -14.93
C GLU A 54 -6.75 9.39 -14.94
N ILE A 55 -5.57 8.77 -15.04
CA ILE A 55 -4.27 9.44 -15.04
C ILE A 55 -3.40 9.01 -16.23
N PRO A 56 -2.42 9.84 -16.62
CA PRO A 56 -1.43 9.45 -17.62
C PRO A 56 -0.54 8.27 -17.17
N ASP A 57 -0.09 7.44 -18.12
CA ASP A 57 0.74 6.25 -17.87
C ASP A 57 2.05 6.55 -17.10
N ASN A 58 2.67 7.70 -17.36
CA ASN A 58 3.89 8.12 -16.65
C ASN A 58 3.61 8.42 -15.17
N VAL A 59 2.45 9.02 -14.86
CA VAL A 59 2.01 9.29 -13.49
C VAL A 59 1.63 7.99 -12.78
N SER A 60 0.92 7.09 -13.46
CA SER A 60 0.62 5.74 -12.96
C SER A 60 1.90 4.99 -12.62
N SER A 61 2.89 5.01 -13.52
CA SER A 61 4.21 4.40 -13.31
C SER A 61 4.95 4.98 -12.10
N GLU A 62 4.87 6.29 -11.88
CA GLU A 62 5.48 6.93 -10.70
C GLU A 62 4.83 6.44 -9.40
N HIS A 63 3.50 6.40 -9.35
CA HIS A 63 2.77 5.87 -8.19
C HIS A 63 3.09 4.40 -7.92
N LEU A 64 3.14 3.57 -8.97
CA LEU A 64 3.47 2.15 -8.85
C LEU A 64 4.89 1.93 -8.33
N ARG A 65 5.88 2.71 -8.80
CA ARG A 65 7.25 2.65 -8.26
C ARG A 65 7.31 3.02 -6.78
N LEU A 66 6.57 4.05 -6.36
CA LEU A 66 6.55 4.46 -4.96
C LEU A 66 5.92 3.37 -4.07
N LEU A 67 4.79 2.80 -4.51
CA LEU A 67 4.14 1.69 -3.80
C LEU A 67 5.03 0.44 -3.73
N GLN A 68 5.74 0.11 -4.81
CA GLN A 68 6.69 -1.00 -4.84
C GLN A 68 7.86 -0.79 -3.86
N ARG A 69 8.42 0.42 -3.82
CA ARG A 69 9.51 0.77 -2.88
C ARG A 69 9.11 0.64 -1.42
N CYS A 70 7.83 0.88 -1.10
CA CYS A 70 7.28 0.69 0.23
C CYS A 70 6.76 -0.74 0.49
N GLY A 71 6.92 -1.67 -0.46
CA GLY A 71 6.55 -3.07 -0.32
C GLY A 71 5.05 -3.37 -0.46
N PHE A 72 4.25 -2.45 -0.98
CA PHE A 72 2.80 -2.65 -1.14
C PHE A 72 2.43 -3.55 -2.33
N LEU A 73 3.33 -3.70 -3.31
CA LEU A 73 3.08 -4.50 -4.50
C LEU A 73 4.38 -5.10 -5.03
N THR A 74 4.23 -6.15 -5.84
CA THR A 74 5.26 -6.71 -6.70
C THR A 74 4.88 -6.45 -8.16
N SER A 75 5.87 -6.49 -9.06
CA SER A 75 5.63 -6.41 -10.49
C SER A 75 6.28 -7.59 -11.20
N GLU A 76 5.59 -8.13 -12.19
CA GLU A 76 6.07 -9.17 -13.07
C GLU A 76 6.05 -8.63 -14.50
N ARG A 77 7.05 -9.01 -15.29
CA ARG A 77 7.14 -8.62 -16.70
C ARG A 77 6.84 -9.83 -17.56
N GLU A 78 5.66 -9.83 -18.17
CA GLU A 78 5.25 -10.85 -19.14
C GLU A 78 5.35 -10.28 -20.56
N GLY A 79 6.46 -10.56 -21.25
CA GLY A 79 6.61 -10.35 -22.69
C GLY A 79 7.10 -8.97 -23.19
N ARG A 80 6.88 -8.83 -24.52
CA ARG A 80 6.94 -7.70 -25.47
C ARG A 80 6.29 -6.38 -25.07
#